data_AF-A0A699Z0A1-F1
#
_entry.id   AF-A0A699Z0A1-F1
#
_cell.length_a   1.000
_cell.length_b   1.000
_cell.length_c   1.000
_cell.angle_alpha   90.00
_cell.angle_beta   90.00
_cell.angle_gamma   90.00
#
_symmetry.space_group_name_H-M   'P 1'
#
loop_
_entity.id
_entity.type
_entity.pdbx_description
1 polymer ?
#
loop_
_entity_poly.entity_id
_entity_poly.type
_entity_poly.pdbx_seq_one_letter_code
_entity_poly.pdbx_strand_id
1 'polypeptide(L)'
;MIEMMDAMESPKQYTTAYTGGWLWTIFLVVPHSIAVNLSFPKLIGGADNVYGLLPMSKAKVASVALMIIHQLAAFAYYVLPAIFMWERLIRTHTRPWYIRLPSRLPVSLFIWAIAMAFPFYGAINSLMASVSVPFTAFALP
;
A
#
# COMPACT_ATOMS: atom_id res chain seq x y z
N MET A 1 -0.77 -14.88 3.96
CA MET A 1 0.05 -15.92 3.26
C MET A 1 -0.72 -17.23 3.14
N ILE A 2 -1.42 -17.67 4.18
CA ILE A 2 -2.24 -18.91 4.17
C ILE A 2 -3.33 -18.89 3.08
N GLU A 3 -4.11 -17.81 2.95
CA GLU A 3 -5.15 -17.70 1.91
C GLU A 3 -4.59 -17.81 0.48
N MET A 4 -3.35 -17.35 0.27
CA MET A 4 -2.69 -17.39 -1.04
C MET A 4 -2.13 -18.79 -1.34
N MET A 5 -1.67 -19.51 -0.30
CA MET A 5 -1.26 -20.91 -0.41
C MET A 5 -2.43 -21.83 -0.74
N ASP A 6 -3.59 -21.57 -0.14
CA ASP A 6 -4.82 -22.35 -0.34
C ASP A 6 -5.43 -22.11 -1.74
N ALA A 7 -5.26 -20.91 -2.29
CA ALA A 7 -5.67 -20.57 -3.65
C ALA A 7 -4.73 -21.11 -4.76
N MET A 8 -3.55 -21.64 -4.42
CA MET A 8 -2.63 -22.20 -5.41
C MET A 8 -3.04 -23.62 -5.81
N GLU A 9 -2.97 -23.90 -7.12
CA GLU A 9 -3.24 -25.24 -7.66
C GLU A 9 -2.34 -26.32 -7.04
N SER A 10 -1.07 -25.98 -6.74
CA SER A 10 -0.12 -26.87 -6.05
C SER A 10 0.50 -26.18 -4.83
N PRO A 11 -0.07 -26.36 -3.63
CA PRO A 11 0.41 -25.72 -2.40
C PRO A 11 1.85 -26.10 -2.03
N LYS A 12 2.31 -27.30 -2.45
CA LYS A 12 3.68 -27.79 -2.20
C LYS A 12 4.76 -26.95 -2.87
N GLN A 13 4.42 -26.23 -3.95
CA GLN A 13 5.36 -25.38 -4.68
C GLN A 13 5.37 -23.93 -4.17
N TYR A 14 4.60 -23.60 -3.14
CA TYR A 14 4.51 -22.25 -2.60
C TYR A 14 5.87 -21.67 -2.23
N THR A 15 6.73 -22.43 -1.55
CA THR A 15 8.06 -21.95 -1.13
C THR A 15 8.92 -21.55 -2.32
N THR A 16 8.89 -22.34 -3.41
CA THR A 16 9.64 -22.03 -4.64
C THR A 16 9.08 -20.80 -5.33
N ALA A 17 7.75 -20.71 -5.48
CA ALA A 17 7.09 -19.57 -6.11
C ALA A 17 7.31 -18.28 -5.30
N TYR A 18 7.19 -18.35 -3.98
CA TYR A 18 7.43 -17.24 -3.06
C TYR A 18 8.88 -16.75 -3.13
N THR A 19 9.85 -17.68 -3.08
CA THR A 19 11.28 -17.34 -3.18
C THR A 19 11.62 -16.72 -4.54
N GLY A 20 11.05 -17.26 -5.62
CA GLY A 20 11.20 -16.69 -6.96
C GLY A 20 10.64 -15.27 -7.07
N GLY A 21 9.44 -15.03 -6.53
CA GLY A 21 8.83 -13.69 -6.49
C GLY A 21 9.62 -12.71 -5.64
N TRP A 22 10.23 -13.17 -4.55
CA TRP A 22 11.10 -12.35 -3.72
C TRP A 22 12.38 -11.94 -4.47
N LEU A 23 13.05 -12.88 -5.13
CA LEU A 23 14.23 -12.60 -5.97
C LEU A 23 13.90 -11.65 -7.13
N TRP A 24 12.76 -11.86 -7.79
CA TRP A 24 12.28 -10.97 -8.84
C TRP A 24 12.07 -9.55 -8.34
N THR A 25 11.50 -9.39 -7.15
CA THR A 25 11.28 -8.09 -6.52
C THR A 25 12.60 -7.36 -6.27
N ILE A 26 13.62 -8.06 -5.76
CA ILE A 26 14.96 -7.49 -5.57
C ILE A 26 15.55 -7.03 -6.91
N PHE A 27 15.46 -7.88 -7.93
CA PHE A 27 15.98 -7.57 -9.25
C PHE A 27 15.31 -6.35 -9.89
N LEU A 28 14.03 -6.13 -9.61
CA LEU A 28 13.30 -4.97 -10.12
C LEU A 28 13.62 -3.70 -9.32
N VAL A 29 13.64 -3.77 -7.99
CA VAL A 29 13.73 -2.60 -7.11
C VAL A 29 15.15 -2.07 -6.97
N VAL A 30 16.15 -2.94 -6.82
CA VAL A 30 17.53 -2.53 -6.51
C VAL A 30 18.16 -1.72 -7.66
N PRO A 31 18.15 -2.19 -8.92
CA PRO A 31 18.74 -1.42 -10.02
C PRO A 31 18.05 -0.07 -10.24
N HIS A 32 16.71 -0.04 -10.11
CA HIS A 32 15.95 1.20 -10.24
C HIS A 32 16.32 2.21 -9.13
N SER A 33 16.44 1.74 -7.90
CA SER A 33 16.85 2.56 -6.76
C SER A 33 18.27 3.10 -6.95
N ILE A 34 19.21 2.28 -7.39
CA ILE A 34 20.58 2.70 -7.69
C ILE A 34 20.60 3.77 -8.78
N ALA A 35 19.85 3.57 -9.88
CA ALA A 35 19.80 4.53 -10.98
C ALA A 35 19.31 5.91 -10.54
N VAL A 36 18.24 5.97 -9.73
CA VAL A 36 17.72 7.23 -9.18
C VAL A 36 18.73 7.87 -8.21
N ASN A 37 19.35 7.06 -7.34
CA ASN A 37 20.32 7.56 -6.36
C ASN A 37 21.56 8.18 -7.01
N LEU A 38 22.09 7.55 -8.06
CA LEU A 38 23.24 8.07 -8.81
C LEU A 38 22.89 9.29 -9.66
N SER A 39 21.66 9.38 -10.15
CA SER A 39 21.24 10.48 -11.03
C SER A 39 20.91 11.78 -10.28
N PHE A 40 20.40 11.70 -9.05
CA PHE A 40 19.94 12.87 -8.27
C PHE A 40 20.52 12.96 -6.85
N PRO A 41 21.85 12.80 -6.65
CA PRO A 41 22.46 12.63 -5.32
C PRO A 41 22.19 13.81 -4.35
N LYS A 42 22.06 15.03 -4.88
CA LYS A 42 21.86 16.25 -4.05
C LYS A 42 20.41 16.50 -3.65
N LEU A 43 19.44 15.95 -4.39
CA LEU A 43 18.02 16.27 -4.23
C LEU A 43 17.27 15.23 -3.38
N ILE A 44 17.83 14.02 -3.25
CA ILE A 44 17.20 12.88 -2.56
C ILE A 44 16.88 13.17 -1.10
N GLY A 45 17.74 13.91 -0.39
CA GLY A 45 17.52 14.21 1.03
C GLY A 45 16.32 15.13 1.30
N GLY A 46 15.79 15.81 0.28
CA GLY A 46 14.69 16.77 0.42
C GLY A 46 13.33 16.28 -0.11
N ALA A 47 13.26 15.09 -0.72
CA ALA A 47 12.03 14.59 -1.32
C ALA A 47 11.74 13.13 -0.92
N ASP A 48 10.59 12.91 -0.29
CA ASP A 48 10.11 11.58 0.10
C ASP A 48 9.61 10.73 -1.09
N ASN A 49 9.37 11.37 -2.24
CA ASN A 49 8.79 10.72 -3.42
C ASN A 49 9.64 10.98 -4.67
N VAL A 50 9.94 9.91 -5.42
CA VAL A 50 10.72 9.95 -6.67
C VAL A 50 10.11 10.88 -7.71
N TYR A 51 8.77 10.99 -7.78
CA TYR A 51 8.11 11.93 -8.68
C TYR A 51 8.38 13.41 -8.30
N GLY A 52 8.76 13.70 -7.07
CA GLY A 52 9.24 15.03 -6.65
C GLY A 52 10.63 15.36 -7.21
N LEU A 53 11.47 14.34 -7.44
CA LEU A 53 12.85 14.49 -7.92
C LEU A 53 12.93 14.64 -9.45
N LEU A 54 12.06 13.95 -10.19
CA LEU A 54 12.15 13.88 -11.64
C LEU A 54 11.78 15.21 -12.33
N PRO A 55 12.50 15.62 -13.38
CA PRO A 55 12.15 16.81 -14.16
C PRO A 55 10.80 16.64 -14.86
N MET A 56 10.10 17.75 -15.12
CA MET A 56 8.79 17.72 -15.78
C MET A 56 8.94 17.27 -17.23
N SER A 57 8.42 16.08 -17.54
CA SER A 57 8.41 15.48 -18.88
C SER A 57 7.06 14.84 -19.16
N LYS A 58 6.72 14.63 -20.44
CA LYS A 58 5.49 13.93 -20.83
C LYS A 58 5.41 12.52 -20.24
N ALA A 59 6.55 11.82 -20.14
CA ALA A 59 6.65 10.51 -19.52
C ALA A 59 6.31 10.58 -18.02
N LYS A 60 6.86 11.56 -17.29
CA LYS A 60 6.53 11.76 -15.86
C LYS A 60 5.02 11.98 -15.67
N VAL A 61 4.41 12.84 -16.48
CA VAL A 61 2.96 13.12 -16.39
C VAL A 61 2.13 11.86 -16.64
N ALA A 62 2.47 11.06 -17.66
CA ALA A 62 1.81 9.79 -17.94
C ALA A 62 1.95 8.79 -16.79
N SER A 63 3.16 8.65 -16.23
CA SER A 63 3.41 7.76 -15.08
C SER A 63 2.65 8.20 -13.84
N VAL A 64 2.58 9.50 -13.55
CA VAL A 64 1.79 10.03 -12.43
C VAL A 64 0.30 9.76 -12.63
N ALA A 65 -0.23 9.93 -13.84
CA ALA A 65 -1.63 9.62 -14.14
C ALA A 65 -1.95 8.12 -13.93
N LEU A 66 -1.08 7.23 -14.42
CA LEU A 66 -1.20 5.79 -14.17
C LEU A 66 -1.12 5.45 -12.67
N MET A 67 -0.23 6.11 -11.94
CA MET A 67 -0.12 5.93 -10.50
C MET A 67 -1.40 6.39 -9.78
N ILE A 68 -2.00 7.51 -10.16
CA ILE A 68 -3.27 7.97 -9.57
C ILE A 68 -4.39 6.93 -9.80
N ILE A 69 -4.51 6.40 -11.02
CA ILE A 69 -5.49 5.35 -11.32
C ILE A 69 -5.25 4.10 -10.47
N HIS A 70 -3.99 3.67 -10.37
CA HIS A 70 -3.60 2.55 -9.53
C HIS A 70 -3.98 2.78 -8.05
N GLN A 71 -3.70 3.98 -7.52
CA GLN A 71 -4.00 4.29 -6.12
C GLN A 71 -5.50 4.35 -5.83
N LEU A 72 -6.33 4.80 -6.78
CA LEU A 72 -7.79 4.75 -6.63
C LEU A 72 -8.29 3.31 -6.53
N ALA A 73 -7.80 2.42 -7.39
CA ALA A 73 -8.16 1.00 -7.35
C ALA A 73 -7.67 0.32 -6.06
N ALA A 74 -6.41 0.59 -5.66
CA ALA A 74 -5.83 0.08 -4.43
C ALA A 74 -6.62 0.53 -3.20
N PHE A 75 -6.94 1.82 -3.09
CA PHE A 75 -7.73 2.36 -1.99
C PHE A 75 -9.10 1.69 -1.89
N ALA A 76 -9.79 1.54 -3.02
CA ALA A 76 -11.09 0.87 -3.07
C ALA A 76 -11.02 -0.58 -2.56
N TYR A 77 -9.91 -1.29 -2.82
CA TYR A 77 -9.72 -2.65 -2.33
C TYR A 77 -9.35 -2.71 -0.83
N TYR A 78 -8.39 -1.88 -0.39
CA TYR A 78 -7.89 -1.90 0.98
C TYR A 78 -8.87 -1.36 2.02
N VAL A 79 -9.79 -0.47 1.64
CA VAL A 79 -10.79 0.07 2.59
C VAL A 79 -11.91 -0.94 2.90
N LEU A 80 -12.15 -1.93 2.03
CA LEU A 80 -13.21 -2.93 2.23
C LEU A 80 -13.08 -3.73 3.53
N PRO A 81 -11.94 -4.36 3.85
CA PRO A 81 -11.79 -5.08 5.13
C PRO A 81 -11.95 -4.14 6.33
N ALA A 82 -11.42 -2.91 6.25
CA ALA A 82 -11.57 -1.92 7.33
C ALA A 82 -13.03 -1.52 7.56
N ILE A 83 -13.79 -1.29 6.48
CA ILE A 83 -15.23 -1.04 6.52
C ILE A 83 -15.96 -2.24 7.13
N PHE A 84 -15.61 -3.46 6.73
CA PHE A 84 -16.26 -4.67 7.25
C PHE A 84 -16.00 -4.87 8.75
N MET A 85 -14.76 -4.66 9.19
CA MET A 85 -14.41 -4.68 10.61
C MET A 85 -15.16 -3.62 11.40
N TRP A 86 -15.30 -2.41 10.85
CA TRP A 86 -16.08 -1.33 11.45
C TRP A 86 -17.58 -1.63 11.52
N GLU A 87 -18.18 -2.16 10.45
CA GLU A 87 -19.57 -2.60 10.42
C GLU A 87 -19.85 -3.69 11.47
N ARG A 88 -18.87 -4.57 11.70
CA ARG A 88 -18.94 -5.60 12.75
C ARG A 88 -18.84 -4.98 14.14
N LEU A 89 -17.95 -4.02 14.35
CA LEU A 89 -17.79 -3.30 15.63
C LEU A 89 -19.09 -2.58 16.03
N ILE A 90 -19.73 -1.90 15.08
CA ILE A 90 -21.02 -1.20 15.28
C ILE A 90 -22.23 -2.16 15.16
N ARG A 91 -22.00 -3.46 14.98
CA ARG A 91 -23.04 -4.50 14.83
C ARG A 91 -24.07 -4.20 13.72
N THR A 92 -23.69 -3.42 12.71
CA THR A 92 -24.55 -3.00 11.59
C THR A 92 -24.47 -3.96 10.40
N HIS A 93 -23.61 -4.98 10.49
CA HIS A 93 -23.33 -5.96 9.43
C HIS A 93 -24.57 -6.65 8.79
N THR A 94 -25.63 -6.91 9.56
CA THR A 94 -26.87 -7.57 9.08
C THR A 94 -27.98 -6.59 8.70
N ARG A 95 -27.77 -5.28 8.83
CA ARG A 95 -28.81 -4.28 8.61
C ARG A 95 -28.98 -3.91 7.13
N PRO A 96 -30.14 -3.34 6.75
CA PRO A 96 -30.39 -2.88 5.39
C PRO A 96 -29.34 -1.88 4.90
N TRP A 97 -29.16 -1.81 3.59
CA TRP A 97 -28.14 -0.99 2.94
C TRP A 97 -28.23 0.50 3.33
N TYR A 98 -29.43 1.02 3.57
CA TYR A 98 -29.66 2.41 4.00
C TYR A 98 -29.01 2.77 5.34
N ILE A 99 -28.79 1.79 6.23
CA ILE A 99 -28.13 1.99 7.54
C ILE A 99 -26.63 1.71 7.43
N ARG A 100 -26.23 0.80 6.52
CA ARG A 100 -24.83 0.47 6.26
C ARG A 100 -24.08 1.57 5.52
N LEU A 101 -24.73 2.26 4.58
CA LEU A 101 -24.10 3.34 3.81
C LEU A 101 -23.61 4.50 4.70
N PRO A 102 -24.43 5.08 5.61
CA PRO A 102 -23.96 6.14 6.49
C PRO A 102 -22.95 5.64 7.52
N SER A 103 -22.98 4.36 7.94
CA SER A 103 -21.97 3.85 8.88
C SER A 103 -20.57 3.72 8.28
N ARG A 104 -20.44 3.73 6.94
CA ARG A 104 -19.16 3.71 6.21
C ARG A 104 -18.51 5.08 6.09
N LEU A 105 -19.32 6.15 6.02
CA LEU A 105 -18.84 7.51 5.80
C LEU A 105 -17.84 7.98 6.87
N PRO A 106 -18.05 7.74 8.19
CA PRO A 106 -17.09 8.14 9.21
C PRO A 106 -15.69 7.55 9.00
N VAL A 107 -15.59 6.29 8.58
CA VAL A 107 -14.30 5.62 8.37
C VAL A 107 -13.56 6.25 7.19
N SER A 108 -14.23 6.40 6.05
CA SER A 108 -13.61 7.01 4.87
C SER A 108 -13.25 8.48 5.12
N LEU A 109 -14.12 9.23 5.81
CA LEU A 109 -13.88 10.63 6.15
C LEU A 109 -12.72 10.79 7.14
N PHE A 110 -12.61 9.87 8.10
CA PHE A 110 -11.49 9.85 9.05
C PHE A 110 -10.17 9.57 8.36
N ILE A 111 -10.11 8.57 7.47
CA ILE A 111 -8.91 8.28 6.67
C ILE A 111 -8.54 9.49 5.81
N TRP A 112 -9.52 10.12 5.16
CA TRP A 112 -9.29 11.33 4.37
C TRP A 112 -8.79 12.51 5.22
N ALA A 113 -9.36 12.72 6.41
CA ALA A 113 -8.95 13.77 7.33
C ALA A 113 -7.50 13.56 7.82
N ILE A 114 -7.12 12.33 8.14
CA ILE A 114 -5.73 12.00 8.48
C ILE A 114 -4.79 12.28 7.30
N ALA A 115 -5.18 11.88 6.09
CA ALA A 115 -4.38 12.12 4.89
C ALA A 115 -4.15 13.61 4.61
N MET A 116 -5.15 14.46 4.90
CA MET A 116 -5.03 15.91 4.80
C MET A 116 -4.16 16.52 5.92
N ALA A 117 -4.25 15.99 7.14
CA ALA A 117 -3.53 16.50 8.30
C ALA A 117 -2.02 16.19 8.27
N PHE A 118 -1.62 15.03 7.71
CA PHE A 118 -0.24 14.56 7.72
C PHE A 118 0.25 14.22 6.29
N PRO A 119 0.86 15.18 5.57
CA PRO A 119 1.35 14.95 4.21
C PRO A 119 2.72 14.25 4.14
N PHE A 120 3.22 13.68 5.24
CA PHE A 120 4.56 13.05 5.31
C PHE A 120 4.53 11.59 4.85
N TYR A 121 4.58 11.36 3.53
CA TYR A 121 4.59 10.01 2.97
C TYR A 121 5.74 9.14 3.52
N GLY A 122 6.96 9.69 3.62
CA GLY A 122 8.13 8.96 4.09
C GLY A 122 7.99 8.52 5.55
N ALA A 123 7.62 9.45 6.44
CA ALA A 123 7.48 9.17 7.86
C ALA A 123 6.38 8.12 8.15
N ILE A 124 5.23 8.20 7.46
CA ILE A 124 4.15 7.23 7.61
C ILE A 124 4.62 5.85 7.14
N ASN A 125 5.30 5.75 6.00
CA ASN A 125 5.77 4.47 5.48
C ASN A 125 6.80 3.82 6.42
N SER A 126 7.75 4.61 6.94
CA SER A 126 8.73 4.12 7.91
C SER A 126 8.09 3.68 9.22
N LEU A 127 7.13 4.44 9.74
CA LEU A 127 6.39 4.06 10.95
C LEU A 127 5.62 2.75 10.73
N MET A 128 4.87 2.65 9.64
CA MET A 128 4.10 1.45 9.31
C MET A 128 5.00 0.23 9.13
N ALA A 129 6.15 0.37 8.49
CA ALA A 129 7.13 -0.71 8.35
C ALA A 129 7.72 -1.11 9.71
N SER A 130 8.11 -0.13 10.54
CA SER A 130 8.71 -0.37 11.86
C SER A 130 7.78 -1.09 12.83
N VAL A 131 6.46 -0.89 12.70
CA VAL A 131 5.46 -1.57 13.51
C VAL A 131 5.07 -2.89 12.87
N SER A 132 4.68 -2.88 11.60
CA SER A 132 4.07 -4.06 10.97
C SER A 132 5.06 -5.20 10.80
N VAL A 133 6.30 -4.92 10.39
CA VAL A 133 7.28 -5.98 10.09
C VAL A 133 7.65 -6.77 11.36
N PRO A 134 7.96 -6.14 12.51
CA PRO A 134 8.22 -6.92 13.72
C PRO A 134 7.02 -7.72 14.22
N PHE A 135 5.82 -7.15 14.14
CA PHE A 135 4.62 -7.84 14.60
C PHE A 135 4.30 -9.07 13.75
N THR A 136 4.40 -8.99 12.42
CA THR A 136 4.05 -10.10 11.52
C THR A 136 5.19 -11.07 11.26
N ALA A 137 6.44 -10.64 11.34
CA ALA A 137 7.59 -11.50 11.05
C ALA A 137 8.16 -12.17 12.30
N PHE A 138 8.06 -11.55 13.49
CA PHE A 138 8.72 -12.04 14.69
C PHE A 138 7.78 -12.31 15.86
N ALA A 139 6.74 -11.49 16.08
CA ALA A 139 5.85 -11.65 17.22
C ALA A 139 4.69 -12.64 16.98
N LEU A 140 4.11 -12.65 15.78
CA LEU A 140 2.97 -13.48 15.39
C LEU A 140 3.21 -14.14 14.02
N PRO A 141 4.03 -15.20 13.95
CA PRO A 141 4.24 -15.96 12.71
C PRO A 141 2.99 -16.74 12.25
#